data_AF-A0A954WSI8-F1
#
_entry.id   AF-A0A954WSI8-F1
#
_cell.length_a   1.000
_cell.length_b   1.000
_cell.length_c   1.000
_cell.angle_alpha   90.00
_cell.angle_beta   90.00
_cell.angle_gamma   90.00
#
_symmetry.space_group_name_H-M   'P 1'
#
loop_
_entity.id
_entity.type
_entity.pdbx_description
1 polymer ?
#
loop_
_entity_poly.entity_id
_entity_poly.type
_entity_poly.pdbx_seq_one_letter_code
_entity_poly.pdbx_strand_id
1 'polypeptide(L)'
;MTTATNTTTRRDIYQSVTDKIVRQLEDGIRPWLKPWDAEHAAGRISRPLRHNGEPYHGINILMLWASAEEQGFVSPYWLTFQQAKKLGGSVRKGEKGSPVVYASTFEKTNTDDNGEEVEQKIPFLKQYTVFAADQIEGLPDHYYEMKQPPNDSIERIAHADAFFRATGADIREGG
;
A
#
# COMPACT_ATOMS: atom_id res chain seq x y z
N MET A 1 46.35 -4.02 15.41
CA MET A 1 45.55 -3.92 14.16
C MET A 1 44.12 -4.25 14.53
N THR A 2 43.26 -3.24 14.61
CA THR A 2 41.86 -3.40 15.05
C THR A 2 40.98 -3.38 13.81
N THR A 3 40.40 -4.52 13.47
CA THR A 3 39.53 -4.68 12.30
C THR A 3 38.18 -4.03 12.60
N ALA A 4 37.89 -2.90 11.96
CA ALA A 4 36.58 -2.25 12.05
C ALA A 4 35.54 -3.10 11.30
N THR A 5 34.53 -3.58 12.04
CA THR A 5 33.33 -4.19 11.46
C THR A 5 32.52 -3.10 10.77
N ASN A 6 32.48 -3.17 9.43
CA ASN A 6 31.75 -2.24 8.59
C ASN A 6 30.25 -2.54 8.69
N THR A 7 29.61 -2.02 9.73
CA THR A 7 28.18 -2.18 9.97
C THR A 7 27.44 -1.35 8.92
N THR A 8 27.06 -2.00 7.82
CA THR A 8 26.23 -1.37 6.79
C THR A 8 24.91 -1.01 7.46
N THR A 9 24.65 0.28 7.70
CA THR A 9 23.42 0.78 8.30
C THR A 9 22.24 0.30 7.49
N ARG A 10 21.59 -0.78 7.95
CA ARG A 10 20.33 -1.26 7.38
C ARG A 10 19.36 -0.09 7.50
N ARG A 11 19.01 0.53 6.36
CA ARG A 11 18.06 1.63 6.29
C ARG A 11 16.84 1.23 7.11
N ASP A 12 16.57 1.96 8.19
CA ASP A 12 15.50 1.60 9.10
C ASP A 12 14.17 1.89 8.40
N ILE A 13 13.53 0.81 7.92
CA ILE A 13 12.25 0.86 7.22
C ILE A 13 11.19 1.49 8.12
N TYR A 14 11.23 1.21 9.43
CA TYR A 14 10.29 1.80 10.38
C TYR A 14 10.49 3.31 10.47
N GLN A 15 11.72 3.76 10.66
CA GLN A 15 12.03 5.19 10.74
C GLN A 15 11.63 5.92 9.46
N SER A 16 11.95 5.36 8.29
CA SER A 16 11.59 5.99 7.00
C SER A 16 10.09 6.17 6.82
N VAL A 17 9.28 5.22 7.29
CA VAL A 17 7.81 5.31 7.22
C VAL A 17 7.31 6.34 8.22
N THR A 18 7.80 6.30 9.46
CA THR A 18 7.46 7.26 10.51
C THR A 18 7.79 8.69 10.09
N ASP A 19 9.00 8.94 9.58
CA ASP A 19 9.44 10.27 9.13
C ASP A 19 8.53 10.83 8.03
N LYS A 20 8.05 9.97 7.11
CA LYS A 20 7.11 10.40 6.06
C LYS A 20 5.78 10.83 6.67
N ILE A 21 5.25 10.08 7.64
CA ILE A 21 3.99 10.43 8.31
C ILE A 21 4.15 11.72 9.13
N VAL A 22 5.25 11.86 9.87
CA VAL A 22 5.52 13.05 10.68
C VAL A 22 5.57 14.30 9.80
N ARG A 23 6.28 14.25 8.67
CA ARG A 23 6.32 15.38 7.72
C ARG A 23 4.94 15.78 7.21
N GLN A 24 4.10 14.79 6.86
CA GLN A 24 2.73 15.07 6.43
C GLN A 24 1.91 15.76 7.53
N LEU A 25 2.07 15.31 8.78
CA LEU A 25 1.40 15.94 9.92
C LEU A 25 1.92 17.36 10.18
N GLU A 26 3.22 17.61 10.02
CA GLU A 26 3.83 18.94 10.11
C GLU A 26 3.28 19.89 9.03
N ASP A 27 3.01 19.36 7.83
CA ASP A 27 2.34 20.07 6.73
C ASP A 27 0.82 20.26 6.96
N GLY A 28 0.29 19.84 8.11
CA GLY A 28 -1.13 19.91 8.45
C GLY A 28 -2.00 18.84 7.78
N ILE A 29 -1.39 17.88 7.08
CA ILE A 29 -2.05 16.81 6.36
C ILE A 29 -2.18 15.60 7.28
N ARG A 30 -3.41 15.18 7.56
CA ARG A 30 -3.69 13.91 8.24
C ARG A 30 -3.84 12.82 7.17
N PRO A 31 -2.87 11.91 6.96
CA PRO A 31 -2.87 11.01 5.81
C PRO A 31 -4.02 10.00 5.79
N TRP A 32 -4.64 9.74 6.95
CA TRP A 32 -5.82 8.88 7.08
C TRP A 32 -7.16 9.64 6.99
N LEU A 33 -7.14 10.98 6.96
CA LEU A 33 -8.30 11.87 6.94
C LEU A 33 -8.38 12.64 5.61
N LYS A 34 -7.86 12.05 4.54
CA LYS A 34 -7.89 12.65 3.21
C LYS A 34 -9.32 13.04 2.83
N PRO A 35 -9.55 14.26 2.30
CA PRO A 35 -10.88 14.65 1.83
C PRO A 35 -11.29 13.66 0.74
N TRP A 36 -12.39 12.94 1.00
CA TRP A 36 -12.89 11.91 0.09
C TRP A 36 -13.52 12.49 -1.20
N ASP A 37 -13.54 13.81 -1.32
CA ASP A 37 -13.73 14.57 -2.56
C ASP A 37 -12.38 14.80 -3.25
N ALA A 38 -11.86 13.76 -3.90
CA ALA A 38 -10.79 13.96 -4.85
C ALA A 38 -11.43 14.31 -6.20
N GLU A 39 -11.57 15.61 -6.50
CA GLU A 39 -11.91 16.16 -7.83
C GLU A 39 -10.96 15.71 -8.97
N HIS A 40 -10.05 14.76 -8.72
CA HIS A 40 -8.92 14.44 -9.60
C HIS A 40 -8.74 12.96 -9.97
N ALA A 41 -9.62 12.02 -9.59
CA ALA A 41 -9.46 10.65 -10.11
C ALA A 41 -10.76 9.83 -10.09
N ALA A 42 -11.24 9.43 -11.26
CA ALA A 42 -11.70 8.06 -11.51
C ALA A 42 -12.54 7.36 -10.41
N GLY A 43 -13.65 7.97 -9.98
CA GLY A 43 -14.64 7.32 -9.10
C GLY A 43 -14.24 7.26 -7.61
N ARG A 44 -15.02 6.49 -6.83
CA ARG A 44 -14.84 6.38 -5.36
C ARG A 44 -13.40 6.02 -5.01
N ILE A 45 -12.81 6.71 -4.03
CA ILE A 45 -11.49 6.36 -3.46
C ILE A 45 -11.50 4.88 -3.11
N SER A 46 -10.70 4.12 -3.85
CA SER A 46 -10.52 2.69 -3.64
C SER A 46 -9.17 2.43 -3.00
N ARG A 47 -9.07 1.29 -2.32
CA ARG A 47 -7.78 0.83 -1.79
C ARG A 47 -6.84 0.64 -2.97
N PRO A 48 -5.55 1.05 -2.86
CA PRO A 48 -4.55 0.72 -3.85
C PRO A 48 -4.57 -0.79 -4.11
N LEU A 49 -4.46 -1.20 -5.36
CA LEU A 49 -4.56 -2.57 -5.83
C LEU A 49 -3.18 -3.06 -6.28
N ARG A 50 -2.89 -4.33 -6.01
CA ARG A 50 -1.77 -5.05 -6.60
C ARG A 50 -2.06 -5.35 -8.07
N HIS A 51 -1.04 -5.75 -8.82
CA HIS A 51 -1.17 -6.20 -10.22
C HIS A 51 -2.30 -7.21 -10.49
N ASN A 52 -2.72 -8.00 -9.50
CA ASN A 52 -3.76 -9.04 -9.60
C ASN A 52 -5.15 -8.56 -9.10
N GLY A 53 -5.32 -7.28 -8.79
CA GLY A 53 -6.57 -6.73 -8.26
C GLY A 53 -6.77 -6.91 -6.75
N GLU A 54 -5.85 -7.56 -6.04
CA GLU A 54 -5.94 -7.67 -4.59
C GLU A 54 -5.60 -6.34 -3.91
N PRO A 55 -6.42 -5.86 -2.96
CA PRO A 55 -6.13 -4.63 -2.23
C PRO A 55 -4.85 -4.70 -1.37
N TYR A 56 -4.10 -3.60 -1.31
CA TYR A 56 -3.06 -3.40 -0.30
C TYR A 56 -3.68 -3.23 1.10
N HIS A 57 -2.93 -3.62 2.14
CA HIS A 57 -3.37 -3.66 3.53
C HIS A 57 -2.46 -2.81 4.42
N GLY A 58 -3.01 -2.33 5.53
CA GLY A 58 -2.28 -1.62 6.58
C GLY A 58 -1.58 -0.37 6.06
N ILE A 59 -0.33 -0.17 6.50
CA ILE A 59 0.43 1.07 6.23
C ILE A 59 0.66 1.34 4.74
N ASN A 60 0.70 0.29 3.91
CA ASN A 60 0.86 0.44 2.46
C ASN A 60 -0.30 1.23 1.83
N ILE A 61 -1.49 1.22 2.43
CA ILE A 61 -2.61 2.02 1.94
C ILE A 61 -2.26 3.51 2.04
N LEU A 62 -1.81 3.96 3.22
CA LEU A 62 -1.48 5.36 3.48
C LEU A 62 -0.27 5.81 2.64
N MET A 63 0.77 4.97 2.55
CA MET A 63 1.97 5.28 1.78
C MET A 63 1.68 5.45 0.29
N LEU A 64 0.84 4.58 -0.28
CA LEU A 64 0.50 4.63 -1.70
C LEU A 64 -0.50 5.74 -2.03
N TRP A 65 -1.46 6.05 -1.16
CA TRP A 65 -2.30 7.23 -1.32
C TRP A 65 -1.49 8.52 -1.30
N ALA A 66 -0.55 8.65 -0.35
CA ALA A 66 0.37 9.77 -0.31
C ALA A 66 1.19 9.90 -1.61
N SER A 67 1.74 8.78 -2.09
CA SER A 67 2.52 8.77 -3.33
C SER A 67 1.69 9.04 -4.58
N ALA A 68 0.43 8.62 -4.62
CA ALA A 68 -0.50 8.92 -5.71
C ALA A 68 -0.77 10.42 -5.78
N GLU A 69 -1.08 11.04 -4.65
CA GLU A 69 -1.39 12.46 -4.59
C GLU A 69 -0.18 13.34 -4.88
N GLU A 70 0.99 13.05 -4.29
CA GLU A 70 2.24 13.79 -4.52
C GLU A 70 2.61 13.85 -6.02
N GLN A 71 2.18 12.85 -6.81
CA GLN A 71 2.53 12.70 -8.22
C GLN A 71 1.33 12.80 -9.17
N GLY A 72 0.12 13.00 -8.66
CA GLY A 72 -1.11 13.07 -9.45
C GLY A 72 -1.51 11.77 -10.16
N PHE A 73 -1.22 10.60 -9.58
CA PHE A 73 -1.61 9.31 -10.16
C PHE A 73 -3.08 9.00 -9.92
N VAL A 74 -3.74 8.49 -10.97
CA VAL A 74 -5.18 8.22 -10.96
C VAL A 74 -5.51 6.73 -10.97
N SER A 75 -4.61 5.86 -11.48
CA SER A 75 -4.84 4.42 -11.43
C SER A 75 -4.70 3.89 -10.01
N PRO A 76 -5.62 2.99 -9.57
CA PRO A 76 -5.45 2.34 -8.29
C PRO A 76 -4.37 1.26 -8.33
N TYR A 77 -3.86 0.86 -9.50
CA TYR A 77 -2.96 -0.28 -9.64
C TYR A 77 -1.49 0.08 -9.42
N TRP A 78 -0.82 -0.75 -8.62
CA TRP A 78 0.60 -0.65 -8.32
C TRP A 78 1.31 -1.97 -8.62
N LEU A 79 2.41 -1.88 -9.36
CA LEU A 79 3.15 -3.02 -9.88
C LEU A 79 4.63 -2.88 -9.58
N THR A 80 5.30 -3.98 -9.23
CA THR A 80 6.76 -4.01 -9.24
C THR A 80 7.29 -3.95 -10.68
N PHE A 81 8.53 -3.51 -10.86
CA PHE A 81 9.18 -3.47 -12.18
C PHE A 81 9.10 -4.82 -12.93
N GLN A 82 9.32 -5.93 -12.21
CA GLN A 82 9.28 -7.26 -12.82
C GLN A 82 7.86 -7.68 -13.21
N GLN A 83 6.84 -7.28 -12.45
CA GLN A 83 5.44 -7.52 -12.80
C GLN A 83 5.05 -6.73 -14.04
N ALA A 84 5.41 -5.44 -14.11
CA ALA A 84 5.19 -4.60 -15.28
C ALA A 84 5.80 -5.25 -16.54
N LYS A 85 7.08 -5.64 -16.45
CA LYS A 85 7.79 -6.32 -17.55
C LYS A 85 7.13 -7.63 -17.97
N LYS A 86 6.66 -8.44 -17.02
CA LYS A 86 5.97 -9.71 -17.30
C LYS A 86 4.65 -9.50 -18.05
N LEU A 87 3.99 -8.36 -17.83
CA LEU A 87 2.75 -7.97 -18.50
C LEU A 87 2.99 -7.25 -19.84
N GLY A 88 4.24 -7.18 -20.32
CA GLY A 88 4.59 -6.48 -21.56
C GLY A 88 4.82 -4.98 -21.39
N GLY A 89 4.63 -4.45 -20.17
CA GLY A 89 4.80 -3.03 -19.88
C GLY A 89 6.23 -2.63 -19.56
N SER A 90 6.55 -1.35 -19.75
CA SER A 90 7.82 -0.74 -19.39
C SER A 90 7.59 0.51 -18.55
N VAL A 91 8.24 0.59 -17.39
CA VAL A 91 8.28 1.83 -16.61
C VAL A 91 8.97 2.90 -17.45
N ARG A 92 8.35 4.09 -17.57
CA ARG A 92 8.94 5.19 -18.32
C ARG A 92 10.27 5.63 -17.73
N LYS A 93 11.17 6.09 -18.60
CA LYS A 93 12.52 6.51 -18.19
C LYS A 93 12.43 7.73 -17.25
N GLY A 94 13.07 7.63 -16.09
CA GLY A 94 13.14 8.73 -15.10
C GLY A 94 12.07 8.66 -14.01
N GLU A 95 11.07 7.78 -14.14
CA GLU A 95 10.04 7.55 -13.12
C GLU A 95 10.65 6.99 -11.83
N LYS A 96 10.13 7.47 -10.69
CA LYS A 96 10.54 7.01 -9.36
C LYS A 96 9.45 6.12 -8.77
N GLY A 97 9.85 4.95 -8.28
CA GLY A 97 8.92 4.03 -7.63
C GLY A 97 8.66 4.43 -6.17
N SER A 98 7.52 3.99 -5.66
CA SER A 98 7.07 4.18 -4.29
C SER A 98 7.39 2.96 -3.43
N PRO A 99 7.85 3.15 -2.18
CA PRO A 99 8.16 2.05 -1.29
C PRO A 99 6.89 1.43 -0.70
N VAL A 100 6.85 0.10 -0.60
CA VAL A 100 5.85 -0.66 0.16
C VAL A 100 6.55 -1.70 1.04
N VAL A 101 5.93 -2.07 2.14
CA VAL A 101 6.48 -3.01 3.12
C VAL A 101 5.73 -4.33 3.14
N TYR A 102 6.46 -5.42 3.34
CA TYR A 102 5.95 -6.76 3.52
C TYR A 102 6.50 -7.35 4.80
N ALA A 103 5.62 -7.64 5.75
CA ALA A 103 5.95 -8.29 7.00
C ALA A 103 5.49 -9.75 6.95
N SER A 104 6.37 -10.68 7.30
CA SER A 104 6.07 -12.11 7.39
C SER A 104 7.05 -12.79 8.33
N THR A 105 6.87 -14.07 8.61
CA THR A 105 7.84 -14.93 9.31
C THR A 105 8.46 -15.92 8.33
N PHE A 106 9.71 -16.33 8.56
CA PHE A 106 10.31 -17.51 7.90
C PHE A 106 10.79 -18.50 8.98
N GLU A 107 10.85 -19.77 8.62
CA GLU A 107 11.33 -20.83 9.50
C GLU A 107 12.83 -21.06 9.29
N LYS A 108 13.55 -21.23 10.40
CA LYS A 108 14.97 -21.54 10.42
C LYS A 108 15.24 -22.61 11.46
N THR A 109 15.85 -23.71 11.04
CA THR A 109 16.40 -24.72 11.94
C THR A 109 17.73 -24.21 12.49
N ASN A 110 17.83 -24.10 13.81
CA ASN A 110 19.09 -23.83 14.51
C ASN A 110 19.35 -25.00 15.46
N THR A 111 20.62 -25.26 15.76
CA THR A 111 21.01 -26.18 16.82
C THR A 111 21.00 -25.45 18.15
N ASP A 112 20.34 -26.01 19.16
CA ASP A 112 20.37 -25.46 20.52
C ASP A 112 21.68 -25.81 21.26
N ASP A 113 21.81 -25.32 22.49
CA ASP A 113 22.99 -25.56 23.32
C ASP A 113 23.19 -27.05 23.69
N ASN A 114 22.18 -27.89 23.49
CA ASN A 114 22.22 -29.34 23.73
C ASN A 114 22.53 -30.15 22.46
N GLY A 115 22.69 -29.49 21.31
CA GLY A 115 22.91 -30.19 20.04
C GLY A 115 21.62 -30.64 19.34
N GLU A 116 20.43 -30.27 19.85
CA GLU A 116 19.15 -30.60 19.25
C GLU A 116 18.73 -29.57 18.19
N GLU A 117 18.12 -30.04 17.10
CA GLU A 117 17.57 -29.16 16.08
C GLU A 117 16.25 -28.54 16.55
N VAL A 118 16.22 -27.22 16.63
CA VAL A 118 15.02 -26.45 16.99
C VAL A 118 14.59 -25.59 15.81
N GLU A 119 13.35 -25.78 15.38
CA GLU A 119 12.71 -24.91 14.40
C GLU A 119 12.26 -23.59 15.05
N GLN A 120 12.74 -22.48 14.53
CA GLN A 120 12.40 -21.15 15.02
C GLN A 120 11.74 -20.30 13.92
N LYS A 121 10.63 -19.66 14.26
CA LYS A 121 9.97 -18.67 13.39
C LYS A 121 10.57 -17.30 13.61
N ILE A 122 11.24 -16.77 12.59
CA ILE A 122 11.91 -15.47 12.64
C ILE A 122 11.06 -14.45 11.86
N PRO A 123 10.55 -13.38 12.51
CA PRO A 123 9.85 -12.32 11.81
C PRO A 123 10.82 -11.49 10.97
N PHE A 124 10.34 -11.03 9.83
CA PHE A 124 11.08 -10.13 8.96
C PHE A 124 10.17 -9.06 8.36
N LEU A 125 10.79 -7.93 8.05
CA LEU A 125 10.21 -6.85 7.28
C LEU A 125 11.06 -6.63 6.03
N LYS A 126 10.42 -6.62 4.87
CA LYS A 126 11.07 -6.37 3.58
C LYS A 126 10.39 -5.21 2.87
N GLN A 127 11.20 -4.30 2.36
CA GLN A 127 10.73 -3.22 1.52
C GLN A 127 10.80 -3.65 0.04
N TYR A 128 9.78 -3.28 -0.71
CA TYR A 128 9.70 -3.41 -2.16
C TYR A 128 9.45 -2.03 -2.78
N THR A 129 9.81 -1.89 -4.05
CA THR A 129 9.51 -0.70 -4.85
C THR A 129 8.45 -1.06 -5.87
N VAL A 130 7.36 -0.28 -5.89
CA VAL A 130 6.26 -0.42 -6.85
C VAL A 130 6.06 0.89 -7.62
N PHE A 131 5.46 0.79 -8.78
CA PHE A 131 5.16 1.89 -9.69
C PHE A 131 3.66 1.90 -9.90
N ALA A 132 3.06 3.08 -9.92
CA ALA A 132 1.66 3.22 -10.34
C ALA A 132 1.54 2.80 -11.81
N ALA A 133 0.38 2.27 -12.22
CA ALA A 133 0.15 1.94 -13.63
C ALA A 133 0.32 3.17 -14.54
N ASP A 134 0.00 4.37 -14.03
CA ASP A 134 0.24 5.66 -14.66
C ASP A 134 1.69 5.85 -15.10
N GLN A 135 2.66 5.23 -14.43
CA GLN A 135 4.12 5.32 -14.71
C GLN A 135 4.61 4.31 -15.76
N ILE A 136 3.75 3.40 -16.20
CA ILE A 136 4.12 2.25 -17.01
C ILE A 136 3.40 2.36 -18.35
N GLU A 137 4.15 2.23 -19.44
CA GLU A 137 3.59 2.13 -20.80
C GLU A 137 3.43 0.67 -21.22
N GLY A 138 2.43 0.36 -22.04
CA GLY A 138 2.25 -0.97 -22.64
C GLY A 138 1.62 -2.02 -21.72
N LEU A 139 0.95 -1.60 -20.63
CA LEU A 139 0.10 -2.51 -19.85
C LEU A 139 -1.24 -2.75 -20.58
N PRO A 140 -1.96 -3.83 -20.24
CA PRO A 140 -3.36 -4.01 -20.67
C PRO A 140 -4.29 -2.85 -20.25
N ASP A 141 -5.29 -2.54 -21.07
CA ASP A 141 -6.15 -1.35 -20.93
C ASP A 141 -6.82 -1.20 -19.56
N HIS A 142 -7.23 -2.31 -18.93
CA HIS A 142 -7.88 -2.30 -17.62
C HIS A 142 -7.02 -1.69 -16.48
N TYR A 143 -5.70 -1.56 -16.67
CA TYR A 143 -4.83 -0.86 -15.72
C TYR A 143 -4.93 0.68 -15.81
N TYR A 144 -5.49 1.20 -16.90
CA TYR A 144 -5.68 2.63 -17.16
C TYR A 144 -7.15 3.07 -17.07
N GLU A 145 -8.08 2.12 -16.98
CA GLU A 145 -9.50 2.40 -16.90
C GLU A 145 -9.85 3.20 -15.64
N MET A 146 -10.46 4.37 -15.84
CA MET A 146 -11.02 5.19 -14.78
C MET A 146 -12.46 4.74 -14.47
N LYS A 147 -12.79 4.53 -13.19
CA LYS A 147 -14.19 4.29 -12.83
C LYS A 147 -15.00 5.57 -13.00
N GLN A 148 -16.22 5.44 -13.50
CA GLN A 148 -17.14 6.57 -13.60
C GLN A 148 -17.48 7.10 -12.19
N PRO A 149 -17.68 8.42 -12.06
CA PRO A 149 -18.19 8.98 -10.81
C PRO A 149 -19.53 8.33 -10.45
N PRO A 150 -19.78 8.07 -9.16
CA PRO A 150 -21.07 7.52 -8.73
C PRO A 150 -22.21 8.51 -9.04
N ASN A 151 -23.43 7.98 -9.19
CA ASN A 151 -24.63 8.78 -9.37
C ASN A 151 -24.92 9.61 -8.09
N ASP A 152 -25.34 10.87 -8.24
CA ASP A 152 -25.59 11.85 -7.16
C ASP A 152 -26.85 11.54 -6.32
N SER A 153 -27.55 10.44 -6.62
CA SER A 153 -28.75 10.04 -5.88
C SER A 153 -28.38 9.55 -4.47
N ILE A 154 -28.73 10.34 -3.45
CA ILE A 154 -28.65 9.94 -2.04
C ILE A 154 -29.83 9.02 -1.74
N GLU A 155 -29.73 7.77 -2.17
CA GLU A 155 -30.67 6.72 -1.82
C GLU A 155 -30.14 5.84 -0.70
N ARG A 156 -31.05 5.25 0.07
CA ARG A 156 -30.70 4.32 1.11
C ARG A 156 -30.04 3.08 0.49
N ILE A 157 -28.83 2.77 0.96
CA ILE A 157 -28.03 1.69 0.41
C ILE A 157 -28.39 0.37 1.11
N ALA A 158 -29.29 -0.41 0.52
CA ALA A 158 -29.81 -1.64 1.12
C ALA A 158 -28.71 -2.63 1.56
N HIS A 159 -27.63 -2.76 0.78
CA HIS A 159 -26.52 -3.64 1.16
C HIS A 159 -25.70 -3.08 2.35
N ALA A 160 -25.65 -1.77 2.54
CA ALA A 160 -25.01 -1.15 3.69
C ALA A 160 -25.82 -1.42 4.96
N ASP A 161 -27.16 -1.30 4.91
CA ASP A 161 -28.03 -1.66 6.03
C ASP A 161 -27.84 -3.13 6.45
N ALA A 162 -27.80 -4.04 5.48
CA ALA A 162 -27.57 -5.46 5.74
C ALA A 162 -26.20 -5.71 6.41
N PHE A 163 -25.15 -5.03 5.92
CA PHE A 163 -23.81 -5.09 6.52
C PHE A 163 -23.83 -4.61 7.98
N PHE A 164 -24.39 -3.43 8.25
CA PHE A 164 -24.43 -2.87 9.60
C PHE A 164 -25.24 -3.74 10.58
N ARG A 165 -26.38 -4.29 10.16
CA ARG A 165 -27.15 -5.25 10.97
C ARG A 165 -26.34 -6.50 11.30
N ALA A 166 -25.58 -7.03 10.34
CA ALA A 166 -24.75 -8.21 10.53
C ALA A 166 -23.59 -7.99 11.51
N THR A 167 -23.21 -6.74 11.79
CA THR A 167 -22.19 -6.45 12.81
C THR A 167 -22.68 -6.71 14.24
N GLY A 168 -24.00 -6.77 14.47
CA GLY A 168 -24.59 -6.91 15.80
C GLY A 168 -24.48 -5.65 16.69
N ALA A 169 -24.03 -4.53 16.13
CA ALA A 169 -23.99 -3.26 16.85
C ALA A 169 -25.43 -2.78 17.18
N ASP A 170 -25.62 -2.26 18.39
CA ASP A 170 -26.84 -1.55 18.77
C ASP A 170 -26.83 -0.16 18.11
N ILE A 171 -27.56 -0.02 17.00
CA ILE A 171 -27.66 1.21 16.23
C ILE A 171 -28.97 1.91 16.61
N ARG A 172 -28.85 3.07 17.27
CA ARG A 172 -29.98 3.92 17.66
C ARG A 172 -29.97 5.20 16.84
N GLU A 173 -31.12 5.54 16.29
CA GLU A 173 -31.33 6.78 15.56
C GLU A 173 -32.01 7.79 16.51
N GLY A 174 -31.36 8.93 16.75
CA GLY A 174 -31.78 9.92 17.75
C GLY A 174 -30.92 9.87 19.02
N GLY A 175 -30.38 11.02 19.41
CA GLY A 175 -29.65 11.19 20.68
C GLY A 175 -30.59 11.18 21.89
#